data_AF-A0A2R6H7C8-F1
#
_entry.id   AF-A0A2R6H7C8-F1
#
_cell.length_a   1.000
_cell.length_b   1.000
_cell.length_c   1.000
_cell.angle_alpha   90.00
_cell.angle_beta   90.00
_cell.angle_gamma   90.00
#
_symmetry.space_group_name_H-M   'P 1'
#
loop_
_entity.id
_entity.type
_entity.pdbx_description
1 polymer ?
#
loop_
_entity_poly.entity_id
_entity_poly.type
_entity_poly.pdbx_seq_one_letter_code
_entity_poly.pdbx_strand_id
1 'polypeptide(L)' 'MRIAQYSLEEDRLVLTSDDGFLTDFESAAFRGLLFIEDETLSTTTVADVVHAIAETVEQEHVEGVLYVTPN' A
#
# COMPACT_ATOMS: atom_id res chain seq x y z
N MET A 1 -1.09 3.05 -15.55
CA MET A 1 -2.37 3.05 -14.78
C MET A 1 -2.50 4.38 -14.05
N ARG A 2 -3.67 5.03 -14.04
CA ARG A 2 -3.85 6.40 -13.49
C ARG A 2 -3.54 6.50 -11.99
N ILE A 3 -3.67 5.41 -11.25
CA ILE A 3 -3.50 5.38 -9.78
C ILE A 3 -2.04 5.61 -9.36
N ALA A 4 -1.05 5.04 -10.05
CA ALA A 4 0.37 5.22 -9.71
C ALA A 4 0.79 6.70 -9.86
N GLN A 5 0.40 7.32 -10.97
CA GLN A 5 0.65 8.74 -11.19
C GLN A 5 -0.09 9.62 -10.17
N TYR A 6 -1.37 9.32 -9.89
CA TYR A 6 -2.17 10.05 -8.91
C TYR A 6 -1.58 9.95 -7.49
N SER A 7 -1.02 8.79 -7.14
CA SER A 7 -0.31 8.56 -5.87
C SER A 7 0.86 9.52 -5.69
N LEU A 8 1.65 9.78 -6.74
CA LEU A 8 2.73 10.76 -6.70
C LEU A 8 2.22 12.20 -6.65
N GLU A 9 1.26 12.54 -7.51
CA GLU A 9 0.75 13.91 -7.65
C GLU A 9 0.10 14.43 -6.35
N GLU A 10 -0.51 13.54 -5.59
CA GLU A 10 -1.26 13.88 -4.37
C GLU A 10 -0.57 13.43 -3.08
N ASP A 11 0.65 12.89 -3.18
CA ASP A 11 1.42 12.35 -2.04
C ASP A 11 0.63 11.32 -1.21
N ARG A 12 0.10 10.29 -1.89
CA ARG A 12 -0.76 9.25 -1.29
C ARG A 12 -0.22 7.86 -1.48
N LEU A 13 -0.28 7.05 -0.42
CA LEU A 13 -0.02 5.61 -0.52
C LEU A 13 -1.11 4.91 -1.33
N VAL A 14 -0.72 3.85 -2.04
CA VAL A 14 -1.65 2.94 -2.72
C VAL A 14 -1.89 1.73 -1.81
N LEU A 15 -3.14 1.28 -1.68
CA LEU A 15 -3.48 0.00 -1.06
C LEU A 15 -4.06 -0.91 -2.15
N THR A 16 -3.49 -2.09 -2.34
CA THR A 16 -3.95 -3.03 -3.37
C THR A 16 -3.60 -4.49 -3.04
N SER A 17 -4.39 -5.43 -3.59
CA SER A 17 -4.01 -6.86 -3.69
C SER A 17 -3.55 -7.26 -5.09
N ASP A 18 -3.62 -6.34 -6.06
CA ASP A 18 -3.21 -6.56 -7.45
C ASP A 18 -1.68 -6.74 -7.54
N ASP A 19 -1.22 -7.98 -7.67
CA ASP A 19 0.19 -8.34 -7.83
C ASP A 19 0.79 -7.79 -9.13
N GLY A 20 -0.03 -7.60 -10.16
CA GLY A 20 0.32 -6.90 -11.38
C GLY A 20 0.84 -5.49 -11.11
N PHE A 21 0.37 -4.83 -10.05
CA PHE A 21 0.88 -3.52 -9.65
C PHE A 21 2.37 -3.56 -9.26
N LEU A 22 2.84 -4.66 -8.64
CA LEU A 22 4.24 -4.83 -8.27
C LEU A 22 5.14 -5.05 -9.49
N THR A 23 4.62 -5.71 -10.53
CA THR A 23 5.38 -6.02 -11.74
C THR A 23 5.34 -4.91 -12.79
N ASP A 24 4.24 -4.17 -12.85
CA ASP A 24 4.00 -3.16 -13.90
C ASP A 24 4.62 -1.80 -13.58
N PHE A 25 4.96 -1.54 -12.31
CA PHE A 25 5.49 -0.27 -11.84
C PHE A 25 6.76 -0.45 -11.03
N GLU A 26 7.81 0.28 -11.43
CA GLU A 26 8.98 0.48 -10.57
C GLU A 26 8.57 1.27 -9.31
N SER A 27 9.28 1.06 -8.21
CA SER A 27 8.98 1.70 -6.92
C SER A 27 8.95 3.24 -6.98
N ALA A 28 9.68 3.85 -7.93
CA ALA A 28 9.68 5.30 -8.14
C ALA A 28 8.43 5.83 -8.87
N ALA A 29 7.56 4.96 -9.39
CA ALA A 29 6.37 5.35 -10.15
C ALA A 29 5.14 5.64 -9.28
N PHE A 30 5.23 5.44 -7.96
CA PHE A 30 4.19 5.69 -6.96
C PHE A 30 4.83 6.15 -5.64
N ARG A 31 4.06 6.74 -4.73
CA ARG A 31 4.58 7.30 -3.47
C ARG A 31 5.02 6.22 -2.47
N GLY A 32 4.22 5.16 -2.38
CA GLY A 32 4.43 4.00 -1.53
C GLY A 32 3.23 3.05 -1.65
N LEU A 33 3.43 1.79 -1.28
CA LEU A 33 2.45 0.73 -1.47
C LEU A 33 2.21 -0.02 -0.16
N LEU A 34 0.93 -0.20 0.18
CA LEU A 34 0.44 -1.17 1.14
C LEU A 34 -0.10 -2.35 0.32
N PHE A 35 0.53 -3.50 0.41
CA PHE A 35 0.22 -4.66 -0.42
C PHE A 35 -0.49 -5.74 0.41
N ILE A 36 -1.66 -6.17 -0.05
CA ILE A 36 -2.44 -7.25 0.55
C ILE A 36 -2.07 -8.54 -0.18
N GLU A 37 -1.14 -9.32 0.37
CA GLU A 37 -0.73 -10.61 -0.22
C GLU A 37 -1.78 -11.71 0.02
N ASP A 38 -2.39 -11.72 1.21
CA ASP A 38 -3.45 -12.68 1.56
C ASP A 38 -4.84 -12.11 1.26
N GLU A 39 -5.39 -12.46 0.11
CA GLU A 39 -6.74 -12.04 -0.31
C GLU A 39 -7.87 -12.72 0.48
N THR A 40 -7.55 -13.67 1.38
CA THR A 40 -8.54 -14.28 2.28
C THR A 40 -8.82 -13.44 3.52
N LEU A 41 -8.02 -12.40 3.77
CA LEU A 41 -8.22 -11.47 4.88
C LEU A 41 -9.56 -10.76 4.76
N SER A 42 -10.26 -10.64 5.89
CA SER A 42 -11.48 -9.84 5.96
C SER A 42 -11.16 -8.35 5.78
N THR A 43 -12.12 -7.58 5.26
CA THR A 43 -11.99 -6.13 5.13
C THR A 43 -11.76 -5.45 6.48
N THR A 44 -12.34 -5.98 7.56
CA THR A 44 -12.08 -5.53 8.93
C THR A 44 -10.62 -5.73 9.32
N THR A 45 -10.08 -6.93 9.07
CA THR A 45 -8.68 -7.25 9.37
C THR A 45 -7.72 -6.35 8.59
N VAL A 46 -7.99 -6.10 7.29
CA VAL A 46 -7.19 -5.17 6.49
C VAL A 46 -7.24 -3.76 7.08
N ALA A 47 -8.42 -3.28 7.48
CA ALA A 47 -8.57 -1.96 8.09
C ALA A 47 -7.80 -1.85 9.42
N ASP A 48 -7.86 -2.87 10.27
CA ASP A 48 -7.16 -2.91 11.56
C ASP A 48 -5.63 -2.88 11.36
N VAL A 49 -5.11 -3.64 10.39
CA VAL A 49 -3.67 -3.65 10.07
C VAL A 49 -3.22 -2.30 9.49
N VAL A 50 -3.97 -1.74 8.54
CA VAL A 50 -3.67 -0.42 7.98
C VAL A 50 -3.70 0.66 9.06
N HIS A 51 -4.65 0.59 9.99
CA HIS A 51 -4.72 1.48 11.13
C HIS A 51 -3.47 1.37 12.01
N ALA A 52 -3.04 0.15 12.35
CA ALA A 52 -1.82 -0.07 13.13
C ALA A 52 -0.55 0.43 12.41
N ILE A 53 -0.46 0.27 11.08
CA ILE A 53 0.63 0.84 10.28
C ILE A 53 0.62 2.37 10.38
N ALA A 54 -0.55 3.00 10.26
CA ALA A 54 -0.68 4.46 10.33
C ALA A 54 -0.36 5.03 11.72
N GLU A 55 -0.54 4.26 12.80
CA GLU A 55 -0.13 4.65 14.16
C GLU A 55 1.38 4.55 14.39
N THR A 56 2.09 3.75 13.58
CA THR A 56 3.50 3.43 13.78
C THR A 56 4.44 4.11 12.78
N VAL A 57 3.94 4.38 11.57
CA VAL A 57 4.70 4.95 10.47
C VAL A 57 3.92 6.11 9.87
N GLU A 58 4.50 7.32 9.93
CA GLU A 58 3.93 8.45 9.19
C GLU A 58 4.00 8.17 7.70
N GLN A 59 2.98 8.57 6.93
CA GLN A 59 2.90 8.26 5.50
C GLN A 59 4.14 8.70 4.72
N GLU A 60 4.76 9.81 5.13
CA GLU A 60 5.96 10.34 4.50
C GLU A 60 7.20 9.42 4.63
N HIS A 61 7.20 8.55 5.65
CA HIS A 61 8.28 7.61 5.93
C HIS A 61 8.07 6.23 5.28
N VAL A 62 6.95 6.02 4.59
CA VAL A 62 6.73 4.79 3.83
C VAL A 62 7.50 4.88 2.50
N GLU A 63 8.54 4.06 2.39
CA GLU A 63 9.31 3.88 1.14
C GLU A 63 9.10 2.46 0.60
N GLY A 64 8.75 2.35 -0.69
CA GLY A 64 8.58 1.05 -1.34
C GLY A 64 7.28 0.34 -0.96
N VAL A 65 7.37 -0.91 -0.51
CA VAL A 65 6.23 -1.81 -0.27
C VAL A 65 6.19 -2.25 1.19
N LEU A 66 5.05 -2.03 1.84
CA LEU A 66 4.71 -2.61 3.14
C LEU A 66 3.62 -3.66 2.94
N TYR A 67 3.79 -4.82 3.57
CA TYR A 67 2.83 -5.91 3.49
C TYR A 67 1.77 -5.75 4.57
N VAL A 68 0.50 -5.83 4.16
CA VAL A 68 -0.66 -5.83 5.05
C VAL A 68 -0.85 -7.25 5.57
N THR A 69 -0.24 -7.53 6.71
CA THR A 69 -0.33 -8.83 7.38
C THR A 69 -0.75 -8.64 8.83
N PRO A 70 -1.66 -9.46 9.37
CA PRO A 70 -1.97 -9.45 10.79
C PRO A 70 -0.76 -9.96 11.59
N ASN A 71 -0.56 -9.39 12.79
CA ASN A 71 0.43 -9.86 13.76
C ASN A 71 0.07 -11.24 14.35
#